data_AF-A0A2P4YK67-F1
#
_entry.id   AF-A0A2P4YK67-F1
#
_cell.length_a   1.000
_cell.length_b   1.000
_cell.length_c   1.000
_cell.angle_alpha   90.00
_cell.angle_beta   90.00
_cell.angle_gamma   90.00
#
_symmetry.space_group_name_H-M   'P 1'
#
loop_
_entity.id
_entity.type
_entity.pdbx_description
1 polymer ?
#
loop_
_entity_poly.entity_id
_entity_poly.type
_entity_poly.pdbx_seq_one_letter_code
_entity_poly.pdbx_strand_id
1 'polypeptide(L)'
;MDRGEFPHLTDSQFESVRTMVGIFGGDALRSLAAATPAEQVERIEAFDTYEQGLIDHIQGLQAPVAEMKPAQPKPLRLKVNPMRGRRERTSTSGTEK
;
A
#
# COMPACT_ATOMS: atom_id res chain seq x y z
N MET A 1 -11.91 -14.46 18.53
CA MET A 1 -13.27 -14.95 18.22
C MET A 1 -13.32 -16.42 18.55
N ASP A 2 -14.44 -16.88 19.10
CA ASP A 2 -14.66 -18.28 19.49
C ASP A 2 -15.33 -19.05 18.34
N ARG A 3 -15.00 -20.34 18.17
CA ARG A 3 -15.60 -21.18 17.12
C ARG A 3 -17.10 -21.42 17.35
N GLY A 4 -17.57 -21.31 18.59
CA GLY A 4 -18.97 -21.48 18.96
C GLY A 4 -19.92 -20.41 18.40
N GLU A 5 -19.41 -19.27 17.93
CA GLU A 5 -20.22 -18.27 17.21
C GLU A 5 -20.63 -18.74 15.81
N PHE A 6 -19.90 -19.70 15.24
CA PHE A 6 -20.08 -20.19 13.88
C PHE A 6 -20.08 -21.73 13.81
N PRO A 7 -21.01 -22.40 14.52
CA PRO A 7 -21.01 -23.86 14.62
C PRO A 7 -21.35 -24.57 13.29
N HIS A 8 -21.89 -23.83 12.33
CA HIS A 8 -22.33 -24.35 11.02
C HIS A 8 -21.26 -24.26 9.94
N LEU A 9 -20.17 -23.54 10.19
CA LEU A 9 -19.10 -23.37 9.22
C LEU A 9 -18.14 -24.55 9.24
N THR A 10 -17.63 -24.89 8.06
CA THR A 10 -16.48 -25.80 7.95
C THR A 10 -15.22 -25.13 8.50
N ASP A 11 -14.18 -25.93 8.74
CA ASP A 11 -12.88 -25.37 9.18
C ASP A 11 -12.32 -24.36 8.16
N SER A 12 -12.46 -24.64 6.85
CA SER A 12 -12.00 -23.70 5.81
C SER A 12 -12.78 -22.39 5.82
N GLN A 13 -14.11 -22.46 5.92
CA GLN A 13 -14.95 -21.26 6.02
C GLN A 13 -14.64 -20.47 7.29
N PHE A 14 -14.35 -21.14 8.40
CA PHE A 14 -13.96 -20.48 9.64
C PHE A 14 -12.59 -19.79 9.54
N GLU A 15 -11.64 -20.36 8.79
CA GLU A 15 -10.38 -19.65 8.47
C GLU A 15 -10.66 -18.41 7.61
N SER A 16 -11.58 -18.46 6.65
CA SER A 16 -12.01 -17.26 5.89
C SER A 16 -12.63 -16.19 6.80
N VAL A 17 -13.37 -16.56 7.85
CA VAL A 17 -13.83 -15.61 8.88
C VAL A 17 -12.66 -14.95 9.59
N ARG A 18 -11.60 -15.69 9.93
CA ARG A 18 -10.39 -15.12 10.54
C ARG A 18 -9.73 -14.10 9.64
N THR A 19 -9.63 -14.40 8.35
CA THR A 19 -9.08 -13.48 7.35
C THR A 19 -9.96 -12.24 7.19
N MET A 20 -11.27 -12.41 7.05
CA MET A 20 -12.24 -11.32 6.92
C MET A 20 -12.14 -10.34 8.10
N VAL A 21 -12.07 -10.84 9.33
CA VAL A 21 -11.92 -10.01 10.54
C VAL A 21 -10.53 -9.40 10.64
N GLY A 22 -9.50 -10.09 10.15
CA GLY A 22 -8.14 -9.54 10.03
C GLY A 22 -8.08 -8.31 9.12
N ILE A 23 -8.91 -8.26 8.07
CA ILE A 23 -8.94 -7.18 7.08
C ILE A 23 -9.91 -6.07 7.49
N PHE A 24 -11.16 -6.42 7.83
CA PHE A 24 -12.24 -5.47 8.09
C PHE A 24 -12.40 -5.11 9.58
N GLY A 25 -11.75 -5.85 10.47
CA GLY A 25 -11.83 -5.64 11.92
C GLY A 25 -13.01 -6.33 12.60
N GLY A 26 -13.16 -6.06 13.90
CA GLY A 26 -14.16 -6.73 14.76
C GLY A 26 -15.62 -6.40 14.43
N ASP A 27 -15.90 -5.29 13.74
CA ASP A 27 -17.28 -4.97 13.32
C ASP A 27 -17.77 -5.91 12.22
N ALA A 28 -16.87 -6.42 11.37
CA ALA A 28 -17.20 -7.46 10.40
C ALA A 28 -17.58 -8.78 11.11
N LEU A 29 -16.87 -9.14 12.18
CA LEU A 29 -17.24 -10.29 13.01
C LEU A 29 -18.66 -10.11 13.57
N ARG A 30 -18.95 -8.93 14.15
CA ARG A 30 -20.28 -8.63 14.71
C ARG A 30 -21.38 -8.67 13.65
N SER A 31 -21.12 -8.11 12.47
CA SER A 31 -22.07 -8.11 11.34
C SER A 31 -22.32 -9.52 10.79
N LEU A 32 -21.28 -10.35 10.75
CA LEU A 32 -21.38 -11.74 10.32
C LEU A 32 -22.10 -12.61 11.36
N ALA A 33 -21.77 -12.46 12.65
CA ALA A 33 -22.44 -13.18 13.74
C ALA A 33 -23.93 -12.83 13.87
N ALA A 34 -24.33 -11.61 13.50
CA ALA A 34 -25.72 -11.18 13.50
C ALA A 34 -26.55 -11.71 12.30
N ALA A 35 -25.88 -12.24 11.27
CA ALA A 35 -26.55 -12.79 10.09
C ALA A 35 -27.11 -14.19 10.36
N THR A 36 -28.10 -14.59 9.57
CA THR A 36 -28.60 -15.97 9.62
C THR A 36 -27.52 -16.96 9.16
N PRO A 37 -27.58 -18.25 9.56
CA PRO A 37 -26.58 -19.23 9.14
C PRO A 37 -26.40 -19.34 7.62
N ALA A 38 -27.48 -19.20 6.84
CA ALA A 38 -27.41 -19.21 5.39
C ALA A 38 -26.67 -17.98 4.85
N GLU A 39 -26.96 -16.79 5.38
CA GLU A 39 -26.28 -15.55 4.99
C GLU A 39 -24.81 -15.54 5.41
N GLN A 40 -24.45 -16.20 6.53
CA GLN A 40 -23.06 -16.34 6.95
C GLN A 40 -22.25 -17.10 5.90
N VAL A 41 -22.77 -18.26 5.47
CA VAL A 41 -22.14 -19.08 4.43
C VAL A 41 -22.04 -18.30 3.11
N GLU A 42 -23.13 -17.67 2.68
CA GLU A 42 -23.16 -16.88 1.44
C GLU A 42 -22.12 -15.75 1.45
N ARG A 43 -22.02 -15.00 2.56
CA ARG A 43 -21.06 -13.90 2.68
C ARG A 43 -19.61 -14.37 2.68
N ILE A 44 -19.35 -15.53 3.28
CA ILE A 44 -18.01 -16.14 3.28
C ILE A 44 -17.65 -16.61 1.86
N GLU A 45 -18.55 -17.32 1.18
CA GLU A 45 -18.31 -17.77 -0.20
C GLU A 45 -18.14 -16.61 -1.18
N ALA A 46 -18.92 -15.53 -1.01
CA ALA A 46 -18.77 -14.30 -1.77
C ALA A 46 -17.42 -13.64 -1.50
N PHE A 47 -16.97 -13.63 -0.25
CA PHE A 47 -15.66 -13.11 0.13
C PHE A 47 -14.52 -13.96 -0.46
N ASP A 48 -14.59 -15.29 -0.35
CA ASP A 48 -13.59 -16.20 -0.90
C ASP A 48 -13.45 -16.05 -2.42
N THR A 49 -14.59 -15.91 -3.11
CA THR A 49 -14.61 -15.66 -4.56
C THR A 49 -13.94 -14.33 -4.90
N TYR A 50 -14.25 -13.28 -4.14
CA TYR A 50 -13.64 -11.97 -4.33
C TYR A 50 -12.14 -11.97 -4.04
N GLU A 51 -11.72 -12.63 -2.95
CA GLU A 51 -10.32 -12.78 -2.57
C GLU A 51 -9.54 -13.50 -3.67
N GLN A 52 -10.05 -14.64 -4.15
CA GLN A 52 -9.39 -15.38 -5.23
C GLN A 52 -9.30 -14.56 -6.51
N GLY A 53 -10.37 -13.86 -6.89
CA GLY A 53 -10.37 -12.98 -8.06
C GLY A 53 -9.37 -11.81 -7.93
N LEU A 54 -9.21 -11.26 -6.72
CA LEU A 54 -8.22 -10.24 -6.43
C LEU A 54 -6.79 -10.79 -6.52
N ILE A 55 -6.55 -11.97 -5.97
CA ILE A 55 -5.26 -12.66 -6.04
C ILE A 55 -4.89 -12.95 -7.50
N ASP A 56 -5.81 -13.51 -8.28
CA ASP A 56 -5.60 -13.80 -9.70
C ASP A 56 -5.29 -12.51 -10.49
N HIS A 57 -6.02 -11.43 -10.20
CA HIS A 57 -5.78 -10.13 -10.82
C HIS A 57 -4.37 -9.58 -10.51
N ILE A 58 -3.95 -9.64 -9.24
CA ILE A 58 -2.62 -9.19 -8.81
C ILE A 58 -1.52 -10.08 -9.40
N GLN A 59 -1.72 -11.39 -9.49
CA GLN A 59 -0.77 -12.30 -10.13
C GLN A 59 -0.65 -12.01 -11.64
N GLY A 60 -1.78 -11.78 -12.31
CA GLY A 60 -1.80 -11.39 -13.72
C GLY A 60 -1.08 -10.06 -13.99
N LEU A 61 -1.16 -9.11 -13.05
CA LEU A 61 -0.40 -7.86 -13.12
C LEU A 61 1.12 -8.03 -12.93
N GLN A 62 1.56 -9.05 -12.18
CA GLN A 62 2.98 -9.30 -11.93
C GLN A 62 3.71 -9.95 -13.13
N ALA A 63 2.98 -10.57 -14.06
CA ALA A 63 3.53 -11.19 -15.27
C ALA A 63 3.22 -10.33 -16.52
N PRO A 64 4.03 -9.34 -16.96
CA PRO A 64 5.50 -9.26 -16.88
C PRO A 64 6.04 -7.84 -16.53
N VAL A 65 6.75 -7.71 -15.40
CA VAL A 65 7.71 -6.60 -15.17
C VAL A 65 9.06 -6.87 -15.87
N ALA A 66 9.16 -7.94 -16.67
CA ALA A 66 10.41 -8.45 -17.21
C ALA A 66 10.99 -7.70 -18.43
N GLU A 67 10.32 -6.66 -18.97
CA GLU A 67 10.88 -5.89 -20.10
C GLU A 67 10.84 -4.37 -19.93
N MET A 68 10.77 -3.85 -18.70
CA MET A 68 11.24 -2.48 -18.47
C MET A 68 12.77 -2.51 -18.48
N LYS A 69 13.35 -2.47 -19.68
CA LYS A 69 14.77 -2.13 -19.88
C LYS A 69 15.06 -0.92 -19.01
N PRO A 70 16.06 -0.94 -18.10
CA PRO A 70 16.40 0.25 -17.34
C PRO A 70 16.88 1.28 -18.36
N ALA A 71 15.99 2.20 -18.73
CA ALA A 71 16.34 3.40 -19.42
C ALA A 71 17.08 4.23 -18.39
N GLN A 72 18.38 3.96 -18.21
CA GLN A 72 19.26 4.83 -17.45
C GLN A 72 19.00 6.24 -17.98
N PRO A 73 18.37 7.14 -17.19
CA PRO A 73 18.16 8.49 -17.65
C PRO A 73 19.55 9.07 -17.88
N LYS A 74 19.78 9.56 -19.10
CA LYS A 74 21.06 10.15 -19.50
C LYS A 74 21.41 11.24 -18.46
N PRO A 75 22.58 11.20 -17.80
CA PRO A 75 22.93 12.19 -16.80
C PRO A 75 22.86 13.60 -17.41
N LEU A 76 21.95 14.43 -16.90
CA LEU A 76 21.75 15.80 -17.39
C LEU A 76 22.94 16.65 -16.88
N ARG A 77 23.90 16.95 -17.76
CA ARG A 77 25.07 17.77 -17.40
C ARG A 77 24.68 19.24 -17.34
N LEU A 78 24.35 19.75 -16.15
CA LEU A 78 24.09 21.17 -15.92
C LEU A 78 25.42 21.95 -15.87
N LYS A 79 25.61 22.91 -16.77
CA LYS A 79 26.77 23.82 -16.75
C LYS A 79 26.45 25.03 -15.87
N VAL A 80 26.89 24.97 -14.61
CA VAL A 80 26.81 26.10 -13.67
C VAL A 80 28.03 27.00 -13.86
N ASN A 81 27.81 28.26 -14.25
CA ASN A 81 28.89 29.26 -14.26
C ASN A 81 28.96 29.93 -12.87
N PRO A 82 30.15 30.03 -12.25
CA PRO A 82 30.31 30.70 -10.97
C PRO A 82 30.00 32.20 -11.12
N MET A 83 29.13 32.73 -10.25
CA MET A 83 28.84 34.16 -10.21
C MET A 83 30.07 34.92 -9.66
N ARG A 84 30.53 35.95 -10.36
CA ARG A 84 31.70 36.75 -9.97
C ARG A 84 31.42 37.51 -8.67
N GLY A 85 32.17 37.20 -7.61
CA GLY A 85 32.08 37.88 -6.32
C GLY A 85 32.33 39.38 -6.42
N ARG A 86 31.38 40.17 -5.91
CA ARG A 86 31.50 41.62 -5.76
C ARG A 86 32.52 41.91 -4.66
N ARG A 87 33.75 42.32 -5.03
CA ARG A 87 34.71 42.86 -4.07
C ARG A 87 34.28 44.28 -3.69
N GLU A 88 33.69 44.39 -2.51
CA GLU A 88 33.43 45.67 -1.85
C GLU A 88 34.79 46.25 -1.43
N ARG A 89 35.17 47.39 -2.04
CA ARG A 89 36.43 48.07 -1.73
C ARG A 89 36.24 48.87 -0.44
N THR A 90 37.02 48.52 0.59
CA THR A 90 37.27 49.37 1.75
C THR A 90 38.10 50.59 1.30
N SER A 91 37.49 51.77 1.28
CA SER A 91 38.24 53.03 1.23
C SER A 91 38.43 53.54 2.65
N THR A 92 39.62 53.29 3.20
CA THR A 92 40.18 53.96 4.37
C THR A 92 40.38 55.44 4.04
N SER A 93 39.60 56.34 4.65
CA SER A 93 39.89 57.78 4.67
C SER A 93 40.95 58.04 5.74
N GLY A 94 42.05 58.68 5.33
CA GLY A 94 43.18 59.02 6.20
C GLY A 94 42.86 60.05 7.28
N THR A 95 43.65 60.03 8.35
CA THR A 95 43.69 61.03 9.41
C THR A 95 45.17 61.30 9.72
N GLU A 96 45.55 62.58 9.62
CA GLU A 96 46.65 63.37 10.26
C GLU A 96 48.02 62.67 10.55
N LYS A 97 49.18 63.30 10.38
CA LYS A 97 49.59 64.70 10.57
C LYS A 97 50.96 64.93 9.92
#